data_AF-A0A220UAT8-F1
#
_entry.id   AF-A0A220UAT8-F1
#
_cell.length_a   1.000
_cell.length_b   1.000
_cell.length_c   1.000
_cell.angle_alpha   90.00
_cell.angle_beta   90.00
_cell.angle_gamma   90.00
#
_symmetry.space_group_name_H-M   'P 1'
#
loop_
_entity.id
_entity.type
_entity.pdbx_description
1 polymer ?
#
loop_
_entity_poly.entity_id
_entity_poly.type
_entity_poly.pdbx_seq_one_letter_code
_entity_poly.pdbx_strand_id
1 'polypeptide(L)'
;MTPRRRRFDATWLPFGMMIGLTVGIGLGLSVIGNIFAGALVGFVGGAALGIALGFRDPRRTGNDEDADDDRYRREHGDPGPQHGDR
;
A
#
# COMPACT_ATOMS: atom_id res chain seq x y z
N MET A 1 -1.74 -22.30 -16.99
CA MET A 1 -2.07 -21.45 -15.83
C MET A 1 -0.80 -20.84 -15.28
N THR A 2 -0.48 -19.60 -15.67
CA THR A 2 0.64 -18.85 -15.07
C THR A 2 0.22 -18.35 -13.68
N PRO A 3 1.02 -18.56 -12.62
CA PRO A 3 0.67 -18.11 -11.29
C PRO A 3 0.64 -16.58 -11.26
N ARG A 4 -0.54 -16.01 -10.98
CA ARG A 4 -0.75 -14.57 -10.77
C ARG A 4 0.04 -14.16 -9.53
N ARG A 5 1.29 -13.73 -9.72
CA ARG A 5 2.16 -13.23 -8.65
C ARG A 5 1.40 -12.10 -7.94
N ARG A 6 1.12 -12.27 -6.65
CA ARG A 6 0.57 -11.19 -5.81
C ARG A 6 1.58 -10.04 -5.88
N ARG A 7 1.24 -8.98 -6.60
CA ARG A 7 2.06 -7.77 -6.63
C ARG A 7 1.97 -7.18 -5.23
N PHE A 8 3.11 -7.09 -4.58
CA PHE A 8 3.25 -6.41 -3.30
C PHE A 8 2.99 -4.93 -3.55
N ASP A 9 1.98 -4.38 -2.88
CA ASP A 9 1.68 -2.96 -2.98
C ASP A 9 2.46 -2.23 -1.89
N ALA A 10 3.62 -1.69 -2.27
CA ALA A 10 4.53 -0.99 -1.37
C ALA A 10 3.92 0.30 -0.80
N THR A 11 2.79 0.75 -1.34
CA THR A 11 2.05 1.96 -0.96
C THR A 11 1.68 1.98 0.54
N TRP A 12 1.48 0.82 1.15
CA TRP A 12 1.08 0.70 2.57
C TRP A 12 2.26 0.61 3.54
N LEU A 13 3.48 0.38 3.04
CA LEU A 13 4.69 0.25 3.85
C LEU A 13 4.98 1.52 4.69
N PRO A 14 4.91 2.75 4.13
CA PRO A 14 5.20 3.97 4.88
C PRO A 14 4.21 4.19 6.04
N PHE A 15 2.92 3.89 5.82
CA PHE A 15 1.88 4.04 6.83
C PHE A 15 2.05 3.07 7.98
N GLY A 16 2.31 1.79 7.68
CA GLY A 16 2.63 0.80 8.70
C GLY A 16 3.86 1.21 9.52
N MET A 17 4.91 1.69 8.86
CA MET A 17 6.12 2.19 9.53
C MET A 17 5.82 3.37 10.47
N MET A 18 5.03 4.35 10.03
CA MET A 18 4.66 5.49 10.86
C MET A 18 3.85 5.07 12.08
N ILE A 19 2.81 4.25 11.88
CA ILE A 19 1.96 3.74 12.97
C ILE A 19 2.80 2.95 13.97
N GLY A 20 3.62 2.01 13.48
CA GLY A 20 4.44 1.19 14.35
C GLY A 20 5.49 2.00 15.10
N LEU A 21 6.13 2.98 14.45
CA LEU A 21 7.11 3.86 15.12
C LEU A 21 6.44 4.68 16.23
N THR A 22 5.29 5.31 15.96
CA THR A 22 4.55 6.10 16.95
C THR A 22 4.11 5.23 18.13
N VAL A 23 3.50 4.07 17.85
CA VAL A 23 3.04 3.14 18.90
C VAL A 23 4.23 2.60 19.68
N GLY A 24 5.31 2.20 19.02
CA GLY A 24 6.48 1.63 19.69
C GLY A 24 7.26 2.62 20.54
N ILE A 25 7.41 3.88 20.11
CA ILE A 25 7.99 4.92 20.96
C ILE A 25 7.11 5.15 22.20
N GLY A 26 5.79 5.23 22.02
CA GLY A 26 4.84 5.38 23.13
C GLY A 26 4.91 4.20 24.11
N LEU A 27 4.93 2.97 23.60
CA LEU A 27 5.02 1.76 24.41
C LEU A 27 6.39 1.63 25.11
N GLY A 28 7.48 1.95 24.42
CA GLY A 28 8.82 1.87 24.99
C GLY A 28 9.05 2.88 26.10
N LEU A 29 8.48 4.07 25.98
CA LEU A 29 8.44 5.04 27.07
C LEU A 29 7.56 4.57 28.22
N SER A 30 6.37 4.05 27.91
CA SER A 30 5.37 3.66 28.92
C SER A 30 5.72 2.38 29.68
N VAL A 31 6.39 1.42 29.05
CA VAL A 31 6.60 0.06 29.60
C VAL A 31 8.06 -0.18 29.97
N ILE A 32 9.00 0.33 29.19
CA ILE A 32 10.43 0.01 29.31
C ILE A 32 11.22 1.20 29.87
N GLY A 33 10.68 2.42 29.80
CA GLY A 33 11.41 3.66 30.11
C GLY A 33 12.57 3.92 29.15
N ASN A 34 12.63 3.21 28.01
CA ASN A 34 13.72 3.29 27.05
C ASN A 34 13.17 3.53 25.64
N ILE A 35 13.38 4.75 25.15
CA ILE A 35 12.96 5.20 23.82
C ILE A 35 13.56 4.34 22.71
N PHE A 36 14.84 3.95 22.80
CA PHE A 36 15.51 3.20 21.74
C PHE A 36 14.93 1.79 21.60
N ALA A 37 14.67 1.13 22.73
CA ALA A 37 14.02 -0.18 22.73
C ALA A 37 12.59 -0.10 22.14
N GLY A 38 11.84 0.94 22.52
CA GLY A 38 10.51 1.21 21.96
C GLY A 38 10.51 1.46 20.46
N ALA A 39 11.41 2.34 20.01
CA ALA A 39 11.54 2.69 18.60
C ALA A 39 11.93 1.48 17.75
N LEU A 40 12.83 0.63 18.24
CA LEU A 40 13.23 -0.60 17.53
C LEU A 40 12.06 -1.57 17.38
N VAL A 41 11.34 -1.85 18.48
CA VAL A 41 10.17 -2.74 18.46
C VAL A 41 9.06 -2.15 17.59
N GLY A 42 8.83 -0.84 17.69
CA GLY A 42 7.87 -0.11 16.88
C GLY A 42 8.19 -0.14 15.39
N PHE A 43 9.46 0.03 15.04
CA PHE A 43 9.93 -0.03 13.66
C PHE A 43 9.70 -1.43 13.07
N VAL A 44 10.11 -2.50 13.78
CA VAL A 44 9.92 -3.88 13.32
C VAL A 44 8.43 -4.22 13.22
N GLY A 45 7.63 -3.86 14.22
CA GLY A 45 6.18 -4.08 14.23
C GLY A 45 5.46 -3.27 13.14
N GLY A 46 5.88 -2.03 12.91
CA GLY A 46 5.33 -1.15 11.88
C GLY A 46 5.66 -1.61 10.47
N ALA A 47 6.90 -2.06 10.23
CA ALA A 47 7.29 -2.68 8.98
C ALA A 47 6.46 -3.96 8.73
N ALA A 48 6.31 -4.82 9.73
CA ALA A 48 5.47 -6.02 9.63
C ALA A 48 4.00 -5.67 9.34
N LEU A 49 3.46 -4.63 9.98
CA LEU A 49 2.09 -4.15 9.75
C LEU A 49 1.92 -3.57 8.34
N GLY A 50 2.84 -2.72 7.88
CA GLY A 50 2.82 -2.14 6.54
C GLY A 50 2.93 -3.20 5.45
N ILE A 51 3.74 -4.22 5.68
CA ILE A 51 3.85 -5.39 4.82
C ILE A 51 2.53 -6.20 4.84
N ALA A 52 1.98 -6.47 6.02
CA ALA A 52 0.73 -7.21 6.16
C ALA A 52 -0.44 -6.49 5.49
N LEU A 53 -0.50 -5.16 5.57
CA LEU A 53 -1.48 -4.33 4.87
C LEU A 53 -1.24 -4.32 3.36
N GLY A 54 0.02 -4.22 2.91
CA GLY A 54 0.36 -4.32 1.49
C GLY A 54 0.08 -5.70 0.87
N PHE A 55 0.02 -6.75 1.67
CA PHE A 55 -0.49 -8.07 1.26
C PHE A 55 -2.00 -8.21 1.41
N ARG A 56 -2.63 -7.43 2.29
CA ARG A 56 -4.07 -7.41 2.55
C ARG A 56 -4.73 -6.39 1.62
N ASP A 57 -4.89 -6.88 0.40
CA ASP A 57 -5.94 -6.49 -0.56
C ASP A 57 -5.56 -5.47 -1.66
N PRO A 58 -5.16 -5.95 -2.85
CA PRO A 58 -5.09 -5.12 -4.06
C PRO A 58 -6.48 -4.86 -4.69
N ARG A 59 -7.55 -5.51 -4.20
CA ARG A 59 -8.84 -5.57 -4.92
C ARG A 59 -9.76 -4.37 -4.67
N ARG A 60 -9.37 -3.42 -3.82
CA ARG A 60 -10.24 -2.30 -3.42
C ARG A 60 -9.86 -0.95 -4.04
N THR A 61 -8.75 -0.86 -4.79
CA THR A 61 -8.33 0.43 -5.35
C THR A 61 -7.96 0.34 -6.84
N GLY A 62 -7.29 -0.73 -7.28
CA GLY A 62 -6.83 -0.82 -8.69
C GLY A 62 -7.80 -1.48 -9.67
N ASN A 63 -8.90 -2.07 -9.20
CA ASN A 63 -9.80 -2.85 -10.05
C ASN A 63 -11.05 -2.05 -10.48
N ASP A 64 -11.34 -0.95 -9.80
CA ASP A 64 -12.45 -0.06 -10.16
C ASP A 64 -12.02 0.88 -11.29
N GLU A 65 -10.80 1.43 -11.23
CA GLU A 65 -10.24 2.29 -12.27
C GLU A 65 -10.08 1.55 -13.60
N ASP A 66 -9.51 0.33 -13.59
CA ASP A 66 -9.39 -0.53 -14.78
C ASP A 66 -10.78 -1.01 -15.29
N ALA A 67 -11.75 -1.25 -14.39
CA ALA A 67 -13.09 -1.66 -14.78
C ALA A 67 -13.92 -0.51 -15.35
N ASP A 68 -13.73 0.70 -14.85
CA ASP A 68 -14.35 1.92 -15.35
C ASP A 68 -13.77 2.30 -16.71
N ASP A 69 -12.45 2.15 -16.91
CA ASP A 69 -11.80 2.36 -18.22
C ASP A 69 -12.28 1.32 -19.26
N ASP A 70 -12.40 0.05 -18.88
CA ASP A 70 -12.95 -1.01 -19.72
C ASP A 70 -14.43 -0.75 -20.06
N ARG A 71 -15.20 -0.25 -19.09
CA ARG A 71 -16.62 0.11 -19.29
C ARG A 71 -16.75 1.31 -20.22
N TYR A 72 -15.94 2.34 -20.03
CA TYR A 72 -15.88 3.50 -20.90
C TYR A 72 -15.50 3.10 -22.33
N ARG A 73 -14.48 2.25 -22.51
CA ARG A 73 -14.07 1.74 -23.84
C ARG A 73 -15.18 0.93 -24.51
N ARG A 74 -15.98 0.17 -23.76
CA ARG A 74 -17.16 -0.56 -24.30
C ARG A 74 -18.29 0.38 -24.69
N GLU A 75 -18.53 1.42 -23.91
CA GLU A 75 -19.68 2.33 -24.10
C GLU A 75 -19.38 3.44 -25.13
N HIS A 76 -18.15 3.93 -25.20
CA HIS A 76 -17.77 5.10 -26.01
C HIS A 76 -16.80 4.78 -27.16
N GLY A 77 -16.25 3.55 -27.19
CA GLY A 77 -15.21 3.18 -28.15
C GLY A 77 -13.84 3.76 -27.79
N ASP A 78 -12.78 3.20 -28.37
CA ASP A 78 -11.40 3.59 -28.08
C ASP A 78 -11.11 4.96 -28.74
N PRO A 79 -10.81 6.03 -27.99
CA PRO A 79 -10.32 7.25 -28.60
C PRO A 79 -8.89 6.97 -29.08
N GLY A 80 -8.76 6.59 -30.35
CA GLY A 80 -7.46 6.39 -30.99
C GLY A 80 -6.55 7.60 -30.76
N PRO A 81 -5.22 7.39 -30.66
CA PRO A 81 -4.28 8.44 -30.33
C PRO A 81 -4.45 9.60 -31.33
N GLN A 82 -4.81 10.78 -30.80
CA GLN A 82 -4.83 12.01 -31.60
C GLN A 82 -3.39 12.25 -32.06
N HIS A 83 -3.14 11.89 -33.33
CA HIS A 83 -1.93 12.28 -34.02
C HIS A 83 -1.94 13.79 -34.06
N GLY A 84 -1.11 14.41 -33.22
CA GLY A 84 -0.88 15.84 -33.23
C GLY A 84 -0.16 16.18 -34.52
N ASP A 85 -0.92 16.54 -35.54
CA ASP A 85 -0.40 17.23 -36.73
C ASP A 85 0.12 18.60 -36.28
N ARG A 86 1.44 18.74 -36.14
CA ARG A 86 2.20 19.98 -36.43
C ARG A 86 3.63 19.65 -36.85
#